data_AF-A0A0C3DJD8-F1
#
_entry.id   AF-A0A0C3DJD8-F1
#
_cell.length_a   1.000
_cell.length_b   1.000
_cell.length_c   1.000
_cell.angle_alpha   90.00
_cell.angle_beta   90.00
_cell.angle_gamma   90.00
#
_symmetry.space_group_name_H-M   'P 1'
#
loop_
_entity.id
_entity.type
_entity.pdbx_description
1 polymer ?
#
loop_
_entity_poly.entity_id
_entity_poly.type
_entity_poly.pdbx_seq_one_letter_code
_entity_poly.pdbx_strand_id
1 'polypeptide(L)'
;MDQFDTDSFSSLRKTNLYYPFASQQDWELGSWLLRSGLSLVAIDKFLLLELVKSLPLPFKTVKELRGQAELLPSGPCWQLMVIPTTFPTKLPVVLYWHDPLECITTILNNPLLHGLVNFIPYKQYSLPTMCWRYSE
;
A
#
# COMPACT_ATOMS: atom_id res chain seq x y z
N MET A 1 -9.49 -12.52 -3.39
CA MET A 1 -9.01 -11.83 -2.18
C MET A 1 -7.67 -12.41 -1.71
N ASP A 2 -6.91 -13.07 -2.60
CA ASP A 2 -5.83 -13.96 -2.15
C ASP A 2 -4.46 -13.47 -2.60
N GLN A 3 -4.36 -12.32 -3.27
CA GLN A 3 -3.09 -11.85 -3.87
C GLN A 3 -1.96 -11.70 -2.82
N PHE A 4 -2.32 -11.25 -1.61
CA PHE A 4 -1.39 -11.15 -0.49
C PHE A 4 -1.02 -12.53 0.09
N ASP A 5 -1.96 -13.49 0.05
CA ASP A 5 -1.75 -14.87 0.49
C ASP A 5 -1.05 -15.76 -0.56
N THR A 6 -1.06 -15.36 -1.83
CA THR A 6 -0.37 -16.01 -2.94
C THR A 6 1.02 -15.46 -3.22
N ASP A 7 1.41 -14.36 -2.56
CA ASP A 7 2.75 -13.80 -2.71
C ASP A 7 3.82 -14.79 -2.20
N SER A 8 5.03 -14.73 -2.79
CA SER A 8 6.14 -15.63 -2.44
C SER A 8 6.52 -15.56 -0.95
N PHE A 9 6.22 -14.43 -0.29
CA PHE A 9 6.49 -14.20 1.12
C PHE A 9 5.24 -14.28 2.02
N SER A 10 4.11 -14.76 1.51
CA SER A 10 2.85 -14.83 2.27
C SER A 10 2.98 -15.66 3.56
N SER A 11 3.72 -16.77 3.51
CA SER A 11 3.99 -17.62 4.67
C SER A 11 4.74 -16.90 5.78
N LEU A 12 5.70 -16.03 5.43
CA LEU A 12 6.45 -15.21 6.39
C LEU A 12 5.59 -14.07 6.95
N ARG A 13 4.64 -13.55 6.17
CA ARG A 13 3.72 -12.49 6.64
C ARG A 13 2.68 -12.98 7.65
N LYS A 14 2.42 -14.29 7.71
CA LYS A 14 1.58 -14.89 8.77
C LYS A 14 2.21 -14.77 10.15
N THR A 15 3.55 -14.85 10.24
CA THR A 15 4.28 -14.73 11.51
C THR A 15 4.69 -13.29 11.80
N ASN A 16 5.04 -12.52 10.77
CA ASN A 16 5.37 -11.10 10.87
C ASN A 16 4.66 -10.30 9.78
N LEU A 17 3.61 -9.59 10.18
CA LEU A 17 2.78 -8.76 9.30
C LEU A 17 3.56 -7.75 8.46
N TYR A 18 4.70 -7.28 8.97
CA TYR A 18 5.50 -6.21 8.39
C TYR A 18 6.65 -6.72 7.52
N TYR A 19 6.78 -8.04 7.32
CA TYR A 19 7.82 -8.60 6.46
C TYR A 19 7.80 -7.96 5.06
N PRO A 20 8.95 -7.50 4.52
CA PRO A 20 10.34 -7.87 4.86
C PRO A 20 11.00 -7.10 6.01
N PHE A 21 10.29 -6.15 6.63
CA PHE A 21 10.80 -5.46 7.82
C PHE A 21 10.72 -6.38 9.05
N ALA A 22 11.64 -6.21 9.99
CA ALA A 22 11.69 -7.06 11.19
C ALA A 22 10.56 -6.74 12.19
N SER A 23 10.09 -5.49 12.22
CA SER A 23 9.02 -5.04 13.11
C SER A 23 8.19 -3.91 12.50
N GLN A 24 7.08 -3.57 13.17
CA GLN A 24 6.27 -2.39 12.85
C GLN A 24 7.08 -1.08 12.88
N GLN A 25 7.97 -0.94 13.87
CA GLN A 25 8.77 0.27 14.07
C GLN A 25 9.74 0.47 12.91
N ASP A 26 10.37 -0.61 12.44
CA ASP A 26 11.28 -0.57 11.30
C ASP A 26 10.53 -0.23 10.01
N TRP A 27 9.34 -0.82 9.83
CA TRP A 27 8.47 -0.53 8.69
C TRP A 27 8.01 0.93 8.68
N GLU A 28 7.62 1.47 9.84
CA GLU A 28 7.17 2.86 9.97
C GLU A 28 8.28 3.82 9.56
N LEU A 29 9.49 3.63 10.11
CA LEU A 29 10.66 4.44 9.75
C LEU A 29 11.01 4.31 8.26
N GLY A 30 11.08 3.08 7.75
CA GLY A 30 11.41 2.81 6.36
C GLY A 30 10.39 3.40 5.37
N SER A 31 9.10 3.21 5.65
CA SER A 31 7.99 3.75 4.86
C SER A 31 7.99 5.29 4.88
N TRP A 32 8.23 5.89 6.05
CA TRP A 32 8.34 7.34 6.16
C TRP A 32 9.52 7.88 5.36
N LEU A 33 10.71 7.26 5.47
CA LEU A 33 11.90 7.67 4.71
C LEU A 33 11.65 7.63 3.20
N LEU A 34 11.00 6.57 2.69
CA LEU A 34 10.68 6.45 1.27
C LEU A 34 9.65 7.46 0.78
N ARG A 35 8.74 7.91 1.65
CA ARG A 35 7.65 8.86 1.33
C ARG A 35 7.98 10.32 1.67
N SER A 36 9.06 10.56 2.40
CA SER A 36 9.46 11.89 2.92
C SER A 36 9.85 12.90 1.83
N GLY A 37 10.13 12.44 0.60
CA GLY A 37 10.68 13.28 -0.46
C GLY A 37 12.17 13.62 -0.30
N LEU A 38 12.85 13.04 0.70
CA LEU A 38 14.29 13.17 0.87
C LEU A 38 15.05 12.56 -0.31
N SER A 39 16.18 13.17 -0.67
CA SER A 39 17.06 12.58 -1.67
C SER A 39 17.70 11.31 -1.13
N LEU A 40 18.07 10.39 -2.03
CA LEU A 40 18.76 9.14 -1.67
C LEU A 40 20.00 9.39 -0.80
N VAL A 41 20.77 10.43 -1.14
CA VAL A 41 21.97 10.84 -0.40
C VAL A 41 21.63 11.35 1.00
N ALA A 42 20.53 12.09 1.16
CA ALA A 42 20.08 12.56 2.47
C ALA A 42 19.61 11.40 3.36
N ILE A 43 18.91 10.42 2.78
CA ILE A 43 18.50 9.20 3.50
C ILE A 43 19.74 8.41 3.94
N ASP A 44 20.73 8.22 3.07
CA ASP A 44 21.97 7.54 3.47
C ASP A 44 22.71 8.29 4.59
N LYS A 45 22.80 9.62 4.52
CA LYS A 45 23.38 10.42 5.61
C LYS A 45 22.60 10.27 6.92
N PHE A 46 21.28 10.20 6.86
CA PHE A 46 20.44 9.95 8.03
C PHE A 46 20.72 8.55 8.63
N LEU A 47 20.79 7.52 7.80
CA LEU A 47 21.10 6.15 8.24
C LEU A 47 22.52 6.02 8.82
N LEU A 48 23.42 6.94 8.46
CA LEU A 48 24.79 6.98 8.99
C LEU A 48 24.92 7.67 10.35
N LEU A 49 23.89 8.33 10.86
CA LEU A 49 23.90 8.95 12.20
C LEU A 49 24.12 7.90 13.28
N GLU A 50 24.94 8.21 14.30
CA GLU A 50 25.32 7.25 15.35
C GLU A 50 24.11 6.68 16.10
N LEU A 51 23.12 7.53 16.39
CA LEU A 51 21.87 7.10 17.02
C LEU A 51 21.06 6.14 16.14
N VAL A 52 21.05 6.36 14.82
CA VAL A 52 20.30 5.51 13.89
C VAL A 52 21.04 4.19 13.66
N LYS A 53 22.38 4.22 13.62
CA LYS A 53 23.24 3.03 13.53
C LYS A 53 23.15 2.10 14.74
N SER A 54 22.83 2.62 15.92
CA SER A 54 22.67 1.79 17.12
C SER A 54 21.33 1.06 17.16
N LEU A 55 20.36 1.46 16.33
CA LEU A 55 19.09 0.75 16.19
C LEU A 55 19.29 -0.56 15.41
N PRO A 56 18.60 -1.64 15.79
CA PRO A 56 18.69 -2.94 15.11
C PRO A 56 17.87 -2.95 13.80
N LEU A 57 18.05 -1.94 12.94
CA LEU A 57 17.29 -1.82 11.70
C LEU A 57 17.66 -2.93 10.71
N PRO A 58 16.69 -3.44 9.94
CA PRO A 58 16.94 -4.47 8.92
C PRO A 58 17.62 -3.91 7.66
N PHE A 59 17.92 -2.61 7.60
CA PHE A 59 18.59 -1.92 6.50
C PHE A 59 19.58 -0.88 7.03
N LYS A 60 20.74 -0.75 6.39
CA LYS A 60 21.81 0.22 6.72
C LYS A 60 22.03 1.26 5.63
N THR A 61 21.49 1.03 4.43
CA THR A 61 21.64 1.92 3.27
C THR A 61 20.30 2.07 2.57
N VAL A 62 20.08 3.20 1.91
CA VAL A 62 18.85 3.47 1.15
C VAL A 62 18.61 2.44 0.04
N LYS A 63 19.68 1.85 -0.50
CA LYS A 63 19.61 0.76 -1.47
C LYS A 63 18.98 -0.50 -0.87
N GLU A 64 19.39 -0.87 0.34
CA GLU A 64 18.82 -2.02 1.06
C GLU A 64 17.35 -1.76 1.42
N LEU A 65 17.05 -0.54 1.90
CA LEU A 65 15.69 -0.11 2.18
C LEU A 65 14.79 -0.21 0.93
N ARG A 66 15.27 0.25 -0.23
CA ARG A 66 14.54 0.11 -1.50
C ARG A 66 14.38 -1.34 -1.92
N GLY A 67 15.43 -2.15 -1.82
CA GLY A 67 15.35 -3.58 -2.12
C GLY A 67 14.30 -4.28 -1.27
N GLN A 68 14.17 -3.91 0.01
CA GLN A 68 13.09 -4.41 0.87
C GLN A 68 11.72 -3.92 0.40
N ALA A 69 11.58 -2.64 0.05
CA ALA A 69 10.32 -2.12 -0.48
C ALA A 69 9.89 -2.79 -1.78
N GLU A 70 10.84 -3.20 -2.64
CA GLU A 70 10.58 -3.91 -3.90
C GLU A 70 10.08 -5.35 -3.68
N LEU A 71 10.32 -5.96 -2.50
CA LEU A 71 9.76 -7.26 -2.14
C LEU A 71 8.30 -7.18 -1.68
N LEU A 72 7.75 -5.97 -1.49
CA LEU A 72 6.34 -5.80 -1.17
C LEU A 72 5.49 -6.10 -2.42
N PRO A 73 4.28 -6.65 -2.26
CA PRO A 73 3.39 -6.88 -3.37
C PRO A 73 3.13 -5.55 -4.09
N SER A 74 3.22 -5.57 -5.41
CA SER A 74 2.93 -4.40 -6.22
C SER A 74 1.46 -4.00 -6.08
N GLY A 75 1.21 -2.70 -6.00
CA GLY A 75 -0.15 -2.15 -6.03
C GLY A 75 -0.76 -2.19 -7.45
N PRO A 76 -1.99 -1.69 -7.60
CA PRO A 76 -2.63 -1.57 -8.90
C PRO A 76 -1.79 -0.70 -9.83
N CYS A 77 -1.68 -1.11 -11.09
CA CYS A 77 -0.90 -0.41 -12.09
C CYS A 77 -1.68 0.76 -12.68
N TRP A 78 -1.00 1.88 -12.94
CA TRP A 78 -1.60 2.98 -13.69
C TRP A 78 -1.96 2.53 -15.11
N GLN A 79 -3.22 2.74 -15.47
CA GLN A 79 -3.77 2.55 -16.79
C GLN A 79 -3.84 3.90 -17.52
N LEU A 80 -3.65 3.87 -18.84
CA LEU A 80 -3.72 5.04 -19.70
C LEU A 80 -4.76 4.80 -20.79
N MET A 81 -5.67 5.75 -20.96
CA MET A 81 -6.65 5.75 -22.05
C MET A 81 -6.70 7.12 -22.72
N VAL A 82 -6.69 7.14 -24.05
CA VAL A 82 -6.91 8.36 -24.83
C VAL A 82 -8.41 8.56 -25.03
N ILE A 83 -8.94 9.71 -24.61
CA ILE A 83 -10.35 10.06 -24.77
C ILE A 83 -10.54 10.67 -26.17
N PRO A 84 -11.44 10.13 -27.00
CA PRO A 84 -11.74 10.71 -28.31
C PRO A 84 -12.46 12.05 -28.13
N THR A 85 -11.99 13.09 -28.81
CA THR A 85 -12.61 14.41 -28.81
C THR A 85 -13.30 14.68 -30.14
N THR A 86 -14.50 15.27 -30.09
CA THR A 86 -15.26 15.66 -31.31
C THR A 86 -14.54 16.75 -32.10
N PHE A 87 -13.71 17.56 -31.44
CA PHE A 87 -12.94 18.64 -32.04
C PHE A 87 -11.44 18.36 -31.93
N PRO A 88 -10.63 18.81 -32.90
CA PRO A 88 -9.19 18.62 -32.87
C PRO A 88 -8.56 19.40 -31.71
N THR A 89 -7.85 18.70 -30.83
CA THR A 89 -7.03 19.30 -29.77
C THR A 89 -5.56 19.28 -30.17
N LYS A 90 -4.76 20.23 -29.65
CA LYS A 90 -3.30 20.27 -29.90
C LYS A 90 -2.56 19.06 -29.31
N LEU A 91 -3.09 18.49 -28.22
CA LEU A 91 -2.60 17.29 -27.57
C LEU A 91 -3.77 16.35 -27.27
N PRO A 92 -3.58 15.02 -27.32
CA PRO A 92 -4.61 14.07 -26.98
C PRO A 92 -5.03 14.23 -25.51
N VAL A 93 -6.32 14.11 -25.24
CA VAL A 93 -6.83 14.06 -23.86
C VAL A 93 -6.56 12.67 -23.31
N VAL A 94 -5.73 12.58 -22.28
CA VAL A 94 -5.32 11.30 -21.68
C VAL A 94 -5.93 11.17 -20.29
N LEU A 95 -6.66 10.08 -20.05
CA LEU A 95 -7.14 9.68 -18.74
C LEU A 95 -6.16 8.69 -18.12
N TYR A 96 -5.66 9.05 -16.95
CA TYR A 96 -4.91 8.16 -16.07
C TYR A 96 -5.85 7.64 -14.99
N TRP A 97 -5.94 6.33 -14.85
CA TRP A 97 -6.83 5.69 -13.87
C TRP A 97 -6.20 4.39 -13.36
N HIS A 98 -6.76 3.84 -12.28
CA HIS A 98 -6.46 2.50 -11.81
C HIS A 98 -7.72 1.66 -11.94
N ASP A 99 -7.58 0.34 -12.17
CA ASP A 99 -8.73 -0.54 -12.11
C ASP A 99 -9.37 -0.46 -10.71
N PRO A 100 -10.64 -0.04 -10.60
CA PRO A 100 -11.30 0.07 -9.30
C PRO A 100 -11.42 -1.29 -8.60
N LEU A 101 -11.57 -2.38 -9.33
CA LEU A 101 -11.63 -3.73 -8.75
C LEU A 101 -10.28 -4.15 -8.19
N GLU A 102 -9.18 -3.86 -8.89
CA GLU A 102 -7.83 -4.08 -8.36
C GLU A 102 -7.59 -3.21 -7.12
N CYS A 103 -7.94 -1.92 -7.15
CA CYS A 103 -7.83 -1.03 -6.00
C CYS A 103 -8.56 -1.58 -4.77
N ILE A 104 -9.83 -1.97 -4.93
CA ILE A 104 -10.64 -2.53 -3.85
C ILE A 104 -9.99 -3.82 -3.34
N THR A 105 -9.57 -4.69 -4.24
CA THR A 105 -8.91 -5.96 -3.89
C THR A 105 -7.62 -5.71 -3.11
N THR A 106 -6.77 -4.78 -3.54
CA THR A 106 -5.54 -4.39 -2.82
C THR A 106 -5.84 -3.81 -1.44
N ILE A 107 -6.84 -2.94 -1.31
CA ILE A 107 -7.24 -2.38 -0.02
C ILE A 107 -7.74 -3.49 0.91
N LEU A 108 -8.63 -4.36 0.45
CA LEU A 108 -9.21 -5.43 1.26
C LEU A 108 -8.17 -6.50 1.65
N ASN A 109 -7.15 -6.72 0.82
CA ASN A 109 -6.04 -7.61 1.13
C ASN A 109 -4.99 -6.94 2.04
N ASN A 110 -5.26 -5.74 2.57
CA ASN A 110 -4.34 -5.12 3.52
C ASN A 110 -4.35 -5.93 4.83
N PRO A 111 -3.19 -6.45 5.27
CA PRO A 111 -3.08 -7.21 6.50
C PRO A 111 -3.62 -6.49 7.74
N LEU A 112 -3.57 -5.16 7.78
CA LEU A 112 -4.10 -4.36 8.88
C LEU A 112 -5.63 -4.37 8.96
N LEU A 113 -6.31 -4.71 7.86
CA LEU A 113 -7.76 -4.84 7.79
C LEU A 113 -8.22 -6.28 8.04
N HIS A 114 -7.29 -7.23 8.17
CA HIS A 114 -7.60 -8.62 8.41
C HIS A 114 -8.38 -8.79 9.72
N GLY A 115 -9.60 -9.34 9.64
CA GLY A 115 -10.51 -9.51 10.78
C GLY A 115 -11.32 -8.25 11.16
N LEU A 116 -11.05 -7.09 10.57
CA LEU A 116 -11.87 -5.88 10.74
C LEU A 116 -12.99 -5.79 9.69
N VAL A 117 -12.84 -6.49 8.57
CA VAL A 117 -13.84 -6.50 7.49
C VAL A 117 -14.71 -7.75 7.62
N ASN A 118 -16.00 -7.54 7.85
CA ASN A 118 -17.01 -8.59 7.82
C ASN A 118 -17.73 -8.60 6.48
N PHE A 119 -17.50 -9.66 5.70
CA PHE A 119 -18.20 -9.88 4.42
C PHE A 119 -19.52 -10.64 4.58
N ILE A 120 -19.80 -11.15 5.78
CA ILE A 120 -21.04 -11.87 6.08
C ILE A 120 -22.16 -10.84 6.22
N PRO A 121 -23.27 -10.97 5.47
CA PRO A 121 -24.44 -10.13 5.66
C PRO A 121 -24.94 -10.24 7.10
N TYR A 122 -25.15 -9.12 7.77
CA TYR A 122 -25.75 -9.10 9.10
C TYR A 122 -26.85 -8.03 9.19
N LYS A 123 -27.85 -8.31 10.02
CA LYS A 123 -28.95 -7.38 10.26
C LYS A 123 -28.49 -6.35 11.30
N GLN A 124 -28.21 -5.13 10.84
CA GLN A 124 -27.90 -4.01 11.72
C GLN A 124 -29.19 -3.31 12.14
N TYR A 125 -29.47 -3.26 13.44
CA TYR A 125 -30.57 -2.45 13.98
C TYR A 125 -30.05 -1.04 14.25
N SER A 126 -30.51 -0.06 13.49
CA SER A 126 -30.29 1.36 13.80
C SER A 126 -31.46 1.90 14.62
N LEU A 127 -31.17 2.82 15.53
CA LEU A 127 -32.21 3.67 16.13
C LEU A 127 -32.84 4.57 15.04
N PRO A 128 -34.06 5.10 15.25
CA PRO A 128 -34.97 5.56 14.18
C PRO A 128 -34.49 6.74 13.30
N THR A 129 -33.32 7.30 13.53
CA THR A 129 -32.99 8.65 13.06
C THR A 129 -32.07 8.77 11.86
N MET A 130 -31.66 7.72 11.14
CA MET A 130 -30.93 7.98 9.88
C MET A 130 -30.97 6.90 8.79
N CYS A 131 -31.73 7.27 7.75
CA CYS A 131 -31.58 7.01 6.31
C CYS A 131 -31.78 5.60 5.74
N TRP A 132 -32.80 5.54 4.89
CA TRP A 132 -33.20 4.46 4.00
C TRP A 132 -32.07 3.97 3.10
N ARG A 133 -31.96 2.66 2.94
CA ARG A 133 -31.33 2.02 1.78
C ARG A 133 -32.30 0.97 1.25
N TYR A 134 -32.66 1.10 -0.02
CA TYR A 134 -33.51 0.14 -0.72
C TYR A 134 -32.71 -1.13 -1.01
N SER A 135 -33.33 -2.28 -0.79
CA SER A 135 -32.89 -3.59 -1.30
C SER A 135 -34.06 -4.25 -2.02
N GLU A 136 -33.82 -4.74 -3.24
CA GLU A 136 -34.56 -5.87 -3.81
C GLU A 136 -34.09 -7.17 -3.15
#